data_AF-J3MDA1-F1
#
_entry.id   AF-J3MDA1-F1
#
_cell.length_a   1.000
_cell.length_b   1.000
_cell.length_c   1.000
_cell.angle_alpha   90.00
_cell.angle_beta   90.00
_cell.angle_gamma   90.00
#
_symmetry.space_group_name_H-M   'P 1'
#
loop_
_entity.id
_entity.type
_entity.pdbx_description
1 polymer ?
#
loop_
_entity_poly.entity_id
_entity_poly.type
_entity_poly.pdbx_seq_one_letter_code
_entity_poly.pdbx_strand_id
1 'polypeptide(L)'
;MAQLHPPHVEALSTALQRTRALFVWAAGLHTALPEGFEERASAGGGRGTVVRRWAPQVAALWHRAVGWFIKHCGQNSELEAVAAGVTMLTWPMVGE
;
A
#
# COMPACT_ATOMS: atom_id res chain seq x y z
N MET A 1 -13.21 0.66 -5.03
CA MET A 1 -11.91 0.41 -4.39
C MET A 1 -12.17 -0.29 -3.07
N ALA A 2 -11.58 -1.46 -2.85
CA ALA A 2 -11.72 -2.18 -1.59
C ALA A 2 -11.25 -1.29 -0.43
N GLN A 3 -12.00 -1.26 0.67
CA GLN A 3 -11.59 -0.55 1.88
C GLN A 3 -11.26 -1.55 2.98
N LEU A 4 -10.15 -1.32 3.66
CA LEU A 4 -9.79 -2.10 4.83
C LEU A 4 -10.71 -1.70 6.00
N HIS A 5 -11.22 -2.70 6.70
CA HIS A 5 -11.91 -2.46 7.97
C HIS A 5 -10.94 -1.86 9.00
N PRO A 6 -11.42 -1.05 9.97
CA PRO A 6 -10.54 -0.33 10.90
C PRO A 6 -9.50 -1.20 11.63
N PRO A 7 -9.81 -2.43 12.10
CA PRO A 7 -8.80 -3.29 12.71
C PRO A 7 -7.66 -3.68 11.77
N HIS A 8 -7.95 -3.88 10.47
CA HIS A 8 -6.92 -4.19 9.48
C HIS A 8 -6.06 -2.96 9.14
N VAL A 9 -6.65 -1.76 9.16
CA VAL A 9 -5.91 -0.51 9.02
C VAL A 9 -4.92 -0.35 10.16
N GLU A 10 -5.36 -0.54 11.41
CA GLU A 10 -4.51 -0.46 12.60
C GLU A 10 -3.36 -1.48 12.55
N ALA A 11 -3.68 -2.73 12.22
CA ALA A 11 -2.70 -3.79 12.10
C ALA A 11 -1.66 -3.50 11.00
N LEU A 12 -2.11 -3.05 9.83
CA LEU A 12 -1.23 -2.70 8.72
C LEU A 12 -0.34 -1.49 9.05
N SER A 13 -0.90 -0.43 9.64
CA SER A 13 -0.14 0.72 10.12
C SER A 13 0.96 0.31 11.11
N THR A 14 0.61 -0.54 12.08
CA THR A 14 1.57 -1.07 13.05
C THR A 14 2.67 -1.90 12.37
N ALA A 15 2.31 -2.77 11.43
CA ALA A 15 3.25 -3.60 10.69
C ALA A 15 4.23 -2.76 9.85
N LEU A 16 3.74 -1.74 9.14
CA LEU A 16 4.58 -0.84 8.34
C LEU A 16 5.61 -0.09 9.20
N GLN A 17 5.23 0.33 10.40
CA GLN A 17 6.17 0.98 11.34
C GLN A 17 7.21 0.00 11.90
N ARG A 18 6.80 -1.24 12.24
CA ARG A 18 7.68 -2.24 12.87
C ARG A 18 8.66 -2.89 11.92
N THR A 19 8.21 -3.25 10.71
CA THR A 19 9.05 -3.90 9.68
C THR A 19 10.14 -2.98 9.18
N ARG A 20 9.95 -1.66 9.34
CA ARG A 20 10.83 -0.62 8.82
C ARG A 20 11.08 -0.74 7.31
N ALA A 21 10.20 -1.41 6.57
CA ALA A 21 10.24 -1.43 5.12
C ALA A 21 9.95 -0.01 4.60
N LEU A 22 10.53 0.32 3.43
CA LEU A 22 10.10 1.50 2.70
C LEU A 22 8.73 1.22 2.07
N PHE A 23 7.79 2.15 2.16
CA PHE A 23 6.45 1.93 1.62
C PHE A 23 5.81 3.16 0.99
N VAL A 24 4.95 2.91 0.02
CA VAL A 24 3.94 3.85 -0.47
C VAL A 24 2.59 3.19 -0.25
N TRP A 25 1.72 3.82 0.54
CA TRP A 25 0.38 3.29 0.80
C TRP A 25 -0.67 4.15 0.09
N ALA A 26 -1.28 3.60 -0.96
CA ALA A 26 -2.47 4.16 -1.58
C ALA A 26 -3.71 3.92 -0.69
N ALA A 27 -4.05 4.89 0.15
CA ALA A 27 -5.20 4.80 1.06
C ALA A 27 -6.44 5.47 0.46
N GLY A 28 -7.62 4.93 0.76
CA GLY A 28 -8.89 5.54 0.38
C GLY A 28 -9.03 6.93 0.99
N LEU A 29 -9.80 7.80 0.32
CA LEU A 29 -10.02 9.17 0.78
C LEU A 29 -10.55 9.24 2.23
N HIS A 30 -11.40 8.29 2.61
CA HIS A 30 -12.04 8.22 3.93
C HIS A 30 -11.46 7.12 4.82
N THR A 31 -10.31 6.53 4.47
CA THR A 31 -9.66 5.55 5.34
C THR A 31 -9.15 6.25 6.59
N ALA A 32 -9.74 5.97 7.74
CA ALA A 32 -9.29 6.48 9.03
C ALA A 32 -7.97 5.78 9.42
N LEU A 33 -6.86 6.51 9.34
CA LEU A 33 -5.55 6.02 9.79
C LEU A 33 -5.35 6.34 11.28
N PRO A 34 -4.45 5.60 11.96
CA PRO A 34 -4.12 5.91 13.36
C PRO A 34 -3.60 7.34 13.49
N GLU A 35 -3.90 7.97 14.62
CA GLU A 35 -3.53 9.36 14.88
C GLU A 35 -2.02 9.60 14.66
N GLY A 36 -1.70 10.63 13.88
CA GLY A 36 -0.32 11.02 13.56
C GLY A 36 0.44 10.06 12.64
N PHE A 37 -0.21 9.03 12.07
CA PHE A 37 0.48 8.01 11.27
C PHE A 37 1.16 8.60 10.01
N GLU A 38 0.46 9.47 9.28
CA GLU A 38 0.98 10.06 8.03
C GLU A 38 2.16 10.98 8.28
N GLU A 39 2.08 11.78 9.34
CA GLU A 39 3.12 12.69 9.79
C GLU A 39 4.36 11.88 10.19
N ARG A 40 4.19 10.81 10.98
CA ARG A 40 5.29 9.93 11.36
C ARG A 40 5.90 9.19 10.17
N ALA A 41 5.09 8.78 9.20
CA ALA A 41 5.55 8.07 8.02
C ALA A 41 6.44 8.97 7.14
N SER A 42 6.02 10.23 6.95
CA SER A 42 6.65 11.20 6.04
C SER A 42 7.70 12.12 6.67
N ALA A 43 7.80 12.17 8.00
CA ALA A 43 8.80 12.95 8.73
C ALA A 43 10.25 12.56 8.39
N GLY A 44 11.20 13.43 8.78
CA GLY A 44 12.64 13.11 8.69
C GLY A 44 12.99 11.85 9.48
N GLY A 45 13.45 10.81 8.77
CA GLY A 45 13.71 9.47 9.33
C GLY A 45 12.52 8.51 9.26
N GLY A 46 11.35 9.00 8.81
CA GLY A 46 10.21 8.21 8.39
C GLY A 46 10.54 7.32 7.18
N ARG A 47 9.70 6.31 6.95
CA ARG A 47 9.96 5.26 5.95
C ARG A 47 8.86 5.10 4.92
N GLY A 48 7.91 6.02 4.84
CA GLY A 48 6.89 5.89 3.82
C GLY A 48 6.06 7.12 3.59
N THR A 49 5.16 7.00 2.64
CA THR A 49 4.20 8.05 2.33
C THR A 49 2.82 7.43 2.15
N VAL A 50 1.80 8.18 2.55
CA VAL A 50 0.41 7.84 2.29
C VAL A 50 -0.07 8.70 1.15
N VAL A 51 -0.55 8.05 0.09
CA VAL A 51 -1.17 8.73 -1.05
C VAL A 51 -2.67 8.51 -0.94
N ARG A 52 -3.41 9.61 -0.77
CA ARG A 52 -4.87 9.56 -0.70
C ARG A 52 -5.49 9.45 -2.09
N ARG A 53 -6.64 8.77 -2.16
CA ARG A 53 -7.51 8.62 -3.35
C ARG A 53 -6.94 7.76 -4.47
N TRP A 54 -5.78 8.11 -5.03
CA TRP A 54 -5.19 7.39 -6.15
C TRP A 54 -3.67 7.61 -6.22
N ALA A 55 -2.93 6.54 -6.50
CA ALA A 55 -1.50 6.56 -6.79
C ALA A 55 -1.25 6.06 -8.22
N PRO A 56 -0.19 6.54 -8.90
CA PRO A 56 0.15 6.08 -10.25
C PRO A 56 0.73 4.66 -10.24
N GLN A 57 -0.14 3.67 -10.01
CA GLN A 57 0.21 2.27 -9.74
C GLN A 57 1.13 1.67 -10.82
N VAL A 58 0.79 1.81 -12.09
CA VAL A 58 1.61 1.30 -13.20
C VAL A 58 3.01 1.90 -13.14
N ALA A 59 3.13 3.23 -13.02
CA ALA A 59 4.44 3.89 -12.94
C ALA A 59 5.22 3.47 -11.69
N ALA A 60 4.54 3.24 -10.57
CA ALA A 60 5.16 2.75 -9.34
C ALA A 60 5.68 1.32 -9.52
N LEU A 61 4.90 0.41 -10.12
CA LEU A 61 5.32 -0.98 -10.36
C LEU A 61 6.54 -1.06 -11.29
N TRP A 62 6.66 -0.18 -12.28
CA TRP A 62 7.83 -0.10 -13.15
C TRP A 62 9.04 0.60 -12.51
N HIS A 63 8.91 1.15 -11.31
CA HIS A 63 10.00 1.85 -10.65
C HIS A 63 10.94 0.87 -9.95
N ARG A 64 12.25 0.94 -10.23
CA ARG A 64 13.28 0.00 -9.71
C ARG A 64 13.35 -0.18 -8.19
N ALA A 65 12.80 0.77 -7.42
CA ALA A 65 12.77 0.70 -5.96
C ALA A 65 11.62 -0.17 -5.42
N VAL A 66 10.65 -0.54 -6.27
CA VAL A 66 9.51 -1.38 -5.89
C VAL A 66 9.88 -2.84 -6.08
N GLY A 67 10.15 -3.53 -4.97
CA GLY A 67 10.42 -4.97 -4.97
C GLY A 67 9.21 -5.84 -4.62
N TRP A 68 8.18 -5.24 -3.99
CA TRP A 68 6.99 -5.96 -3.51
C TRP A 68 5.74 -5.12 -3.71
N PHE A 69 4.61 -5.79 -3.98
CA PHE A 69 3.31 -5.15 -4.14
C PHE A 69 2.24 -5.89 -3.33
N ILE A 70 1.69 -5.23 -2.29
CA ILE A 70 0.53 -5.74 -1.56
C ILE A 70 -0.73 -5.34 -2.34
N LYS A 71 -1.53 -6.32 -2.76
CA LYS A 71 -2.70 -6.08 -3.62
C LYS A 71 -3.95 -6.82 -3.15
N HIS A 72 -5.11 -6.26 -3.51
CA HIS A 72 -6.43 -6.77 -3.14
C HIS A 72 -6.96 -7.90 -4.07
N CYS A 73 -6.11 -8.44 -4.93
CA CYS A 73 -6.41 -9.48 -5.93
C CYS A 73 -7.30 -9.10 -7.13
N GLY A 74 -7.48 -7.82 -7.47
CA GLY A 74 -8.11 -7.46 -8.75
C GLY A 74 -7.25 -7.87 -9.97
N GLN A 75 -7.89 -8.45 -11.00
CA GLN A 75 -7.23 -9.01 -12.19
C GLN A 75 -6.30 -8.02 -12.91
N ASN A 76 -6.74 -6.77 -13.12
CA ASN A 76 -5.92 -5.77 -13.82
C ASN A 76 -4.59 -5.50 -13.09
N SER A 77 -4.66 -5.32 -11.78
CA SER A 77 -3.46 -5.08 -10.95
C SER A 77 -2.54 -6.29 -10.87
N GLU A 78 -3.05 -7.50 -11.16
CA GLU A 78 -2.22 -8.70 -11.28
C GLU A 78 -1.35 -8.67 -12.52
N LEU A 79 -1.97 -8.43 -13.68
CA LEU A 79 -1.28 -8.40 -14.96
C LEU A 79 -0.22 -7.29 -14.98
N GLU A 80 -0.52 -6.13 -14.40
CA GLU A 80 0.43 -5.03 -14.26
C GLU A 80 1.66 -5.44 -13.44
N ALA A 81 1.48 -6.14 -12.32
CA ALA A 81 2.58 -6.57 -11.45
C ALA A 81 3.42 -7.69 -12.07
N VAL A 82 2.77 -8.66 -12.73
CA VAL A 82 3.43 -9.72 -13.49
C VAL A 82 4.26 -9.12 -14.63
N ALA A 83 3.70 -8.19 -15.39
CA ALA A 83 4.40 -7.53 -16.49
C ALA A 83 5.62 -6.72 -16.01
N ALA A 84 5.52 -6.10 -14.83
CA ALA A 84 6.62 -5.36 -14.21
C ALA A 84 7.65 -6.26 -13.48
N GLY A 85 7.38 -7.57 -13.35
CA GLY A 85 8.26 -8.49 -12.61
C GLY A 85 8.30 -8.24 -11.11
N VAL A 86 7.22 -7.70 -10.52
CA VAL A 86 7.14 -7.36 -9.09
C VAL A 86 6.48 -8.48 -8.29
N THR A 87 7.14 -8.92 -7.23
CA THR A 87 6.59 -9.94 -6.31
C THR A 87 5.34 -9.43 -5.61
N MET A 88 4.26 -10.22 -5.65
CA MET A 88 2.99 -9.83 -5.04
C MET A 88 2.81 -10.48 -3.67
N LEU A 89 2.34 -9.70 -2.68
CA LEU A 89 1.67 -10.22 -1.50
C LEU A 89 0.17 -10.05 -1.71
N THR A 90 -0.53 -11.16 -1.89
CA THR A 90 -1.97 -11.17 -2.19
C THR A 90 -2.78 -11.08 -0.91
N TRP A 91 -3.67 -10.09 -0.84
CA TRP A 91 -4.66 -9.92 0.22
C TRP A 91 -6.05 -9.85 -0.41
N PRO A 92 -6.70 -10.98 -0.74
CA PRO A 92 -8.01 -10.96 -1.37
C PRO A 92 -9.04 -10.26 -0.47
N MET A 93 -9.79 -9.30 -1.03
CA MET A 93 -10.76 -8.50 -0.26
C MET A 93 -12.15 -8.47 -0.90
N VAL A 94 -12.21 -8.34 -2.23
CA VAL A 94 -13.44 -8.27 -3.03
C VAL A 94 -13.13 -8.72 -4.45
N GLY A 95 -14.11 -9.29 -5.15
CA GLY A 95 -13.93 -9.84 -6.49
C GLY A 95 -13.58 -11.33 -6.46
N GLU A 96 -13.64 -11.96 -7.63
CA GLU A 96 -13.26 -13.36 -7.85
C GLU A 96 -11.74 -13.53 -7.92
#